data_AF-A0A923V4I5-F1
#
_entry.id   AF-A0A923V4I5-F1
#
_cell.length_a   1.000
_cell.length_b   1.000
_cell.length_c   1.000
_cell.angle_alpha   90.00
_cell.angle_beta   90.00
_cell.angle_gamma   90.00
#
_symmetry.space_group_name_H-M   'P 1'
#
loop_
_entity.id
_entity.type
_entity.pdbx_description
1 polymer ?
#
loop_
_entity_poly.entity_id
_entity_poly.type
_entity_poly.pdbx_seq_one_letter_code
_entity_poly.pdbx_strand_id
1 'polypeptide(L)'
;MKKVDIETQILAAILFNKTAYPAIAHILKPENFTSTEAVKHREIYKAIENLYPVSPIDLVTLHAEMHISGTLCDEAKSNLVYICGCGTITDANIKRWAFILLQESIRKALLDKLMGWREQRDRDFEKMEKEVLTEIWEIARLPDEDIFQIIEQALVYFQKIGMQPELEDLQEFQKTFKDRVAEIKRVSSIETALGFLLDIAGTAGNDVRYNCKKFALAIADMVTSGQSNESYNKAVNVLMGVN
;
A
#
# COMPACT_ATOMS: atom_id res chain seq x y z
N MET A 1 9.66 -9.91 -8.20
CA MET A 1 10.29 -9.69 -6.88
C MET A 1 9.44 -10.42 -5.86
N LYS A 2 10.02 -11.23 -4.97
CA LYS A 2 9.23 -11.99 -4.00
C LYS A 2 8.71 -11.04 -2.91
N LYS A 3 7.64 -11.45 -2.23
CA LYS A 3 7.03 -10.64 -1.16
C LYS A 3 8.00 -10.29 -0.05
N VAL A 4 8.85 -11.23 0.38
CA VAL A 4 9.89 -10.99 1.38
C VAL A 4 10.83 -9.88 0.93
N ASP A 5 11.26 -9.89 -0.33
CA ASP A 5 12.11 -8.85 -0.89
C ASP A 5 11.41 -7.48 -0.81
N ILE A 6 10.10 -7.41 -1.09
CA ILE A 6 9.30 -6.18 -0.98
C ILE A 6 9.31 -5.67 0.46
N GLU A 7 9.03 -6.54 1.42
CA GLU A 7 9.01 -6.18 2.83
C GLU A 7 10.38 -5.69 3.31
N THR A 8 11.46 -6.41 2.98
CA THR A 8 12.83 -6.02 3.30
C THR A 8 13.17 -4.65 2.72
N GLN A 9 12.82 -4.39 1.46
CA GLN A 9 13.09 -3.09 0.82
C GLN A 9 12.32 -1.95 1.47
N ILE A 10 11.08 -2.18 1.91
CA ILE A 10 10.29 -1.18 2.64
C ILE A 10 10.93 -0.88 3.99
N LEU A 11 11.27 -1.92 4.77
CA LEU A 11 11.90 -1.75 6.09
C LEU A 11 13.26 -1.06 5.98
N ALA A 12 14.07 -1.42 4.98
CA ALA A 12 15.33 -0.75 4.70
C ALA A 12 15.10 0.73 4.38
N ALA A 13 14.18 1.04 3.46
CA ALA A 13 13.88 2.43 3.11
C ALA A 13 13.44 3.27 4.31
N ILE A 14 12.67 2.69 5.25
CA ILE A 14 12.30 3.35 6.50
C ILE A 14 13.52 3.66 7.38
N LEU A 15 14.43 2.70 7.54
CA LEU A 15 15.62 2.87 8.39
C LEU A 15 16.61 3.91 7.85
N PHE A 16 16.73 4.01 6.53
CA PHE A 16 17.68 4.92 5.89
C PHE A 16 17.09 6.28 5.54
N ASN A 17 15.76 6.41 5.47
CA ASN A 17 15.10 7.67 5.17
C ASN A 17 13.99 8.04 6.16
N LYS A 18 14.18 9.19 6.82
CA LYS A 18 13.24 9.76 7.79
C LYS A 18 11.86 10.09 7.21
N THR A 19 11.75 10.34 5.90
CA THR A 19 10.46 10.65 5.25
C THR A 19 9.74 9.41 4.73
N ALA A 20 10.40 8.24 4.73
CA ALA A 20 9.83 7.02 4.18
C ALA A 20 8.63 6.51 4.99
N TYR A 21 8.76 6.37 6.31
CA TYR A 21 7.66 5.86 7.16
C TYR A 21 6.40 6.76 7.12
N PRO A 22 6.50 8.09 7.33
CA PRO A 22 5.33 8.98 7.22
C PRO A 22 4.60 8.85 5.88
N ALA A 23 5.33 8.62 4.80
CA ALA A 23 4.76 8.49 3.45
C ALA A 23 3.93 7.22 3.24
N ILE A 24 4.07 6.19 4.08
CA ILE A 24 3.39 4.89 3.91
C ILE A 24 2.62 4.41 5.14
N ALA A 25 2.70 5.10 6.29
CA ALA A 25 2.04 4.71 7.54
C ALA A 25 0.50 4.70 7.45
N HIS A 26 -0.07 5.46 6.52
CA HIS A 26 -1.52 5.43 6.22
C HIS A 26 -1.90 4.25 5.30
N ILE A 27 -0.94 3.70 4.54
CA ILE A 27 -1.15 2.59 3.61
C ILE A 27 -1.02 1.26 4.35
N LEU A 28 0.11 1.08 5.04
CA LEU A 28 0.50 -0.17 5.67
C LEU A 28 0.25 -0.16 7.17
N LYS A 29 -0.11 -1.34 7.65
CA LYS A 29 -0.24 -1.74 9.05
C LYS A 29 0.64 -2.96 9.30
N PRO A 30 1.02 -3.25 10.56
CA PRO A 30 1.79 -4.44 10.89
C PRO A 30 1.19 -5.72 10.30
N GLU A 31 -0.14 -5.82 10.23
CA GLU A 31 -0.90 -6.96 9.70
C GLU A 31 -0.66 -7.20 8.21
N ASN A 32 -0.13 -6.23 7.45
CA ASN A 32 0.16 -6.40 6.03
C ASN A 32 1.44 -7.21 5.78
N PHE A 33 2.35 -7.27 6.76
CA PHE A 33 3.59 -8.05 6.71
C PHE A 33 3.31 -9.52 7.08
N THR A 34 2.75 -10.27 6.13
CA THR A 34 2.30 -11.66 6.35
C THR A 34 3.19 -12.73 5.71
N SER A 35 4.42 -12.37 5.31
CA SER A 35 5.37 -13.34 4.80
C SER A 35 5.77 -14.35 5.87
N THR A 36 5.48 -15.63 5.62
CA THR A 36 5.89 -16.74 6.51
C THR A 36 7.39 -17.01 6.46
N GLU A 37 8.04 -16.55 5.38
CA GLU A 37 9.49 -16.66 5.15
C GLU A 37 10.28 -15.55 5.87
N ALA A 38 9.63 -14.46 6.29
CA ALA A 38 10.27 -13.33 6.95
C ALA A 38 9.90 -13.28 8.43
N VAL A 39 10.76 -13.89 9.25
CA VAL A 39 10.56 -13.95 10.70
C VAL A 39 10.68 -12.52 11.27
N LYS A 40 9.64 -11.99 11.91
CA LYS A 40 9.66 -10.70 12.63
C LYS A 40 9.51 -9.41 11.83
N HIS A 41 9.26 -9.41 10.52
CA HIS A 41 8.99 -8.15 9.80
C HIS A 41 7.78 -7.38 10.34
N ARG A 42 6.72 -8.11 10.73
CA ARG A 42 5.55 -7.53 11.40
C ARG A 42 5.93 -6.86 12.72
N GLU A 43 6.71 -7.54 13.56
CA GLU A 43 7.19 -7.03 14.85
C GLU A 43 8.14 -5.83 14.67
N ILE A 44 9.01 -5.86 13.66
CA ILE A 44 9.86 -4.74 13.29
C ILE A 44 9.01 -3.53 12.89
N TYR A 45 8.02 -3.71 12.00
CA TYR A 45 7.14 -2.61 11.58
C TYR A 45 6.32 -2.06 12.75
N LYS A 46 5.88 -2.92 13.67
CA LYS A 46 5.18 -2.50 14.90
C LYS A 46 6.09 -1.67 15.83
N ALA A 47 7.35 -2.06 15.98
CA ALA A 47 8.31 -1.27 16.75
C ALA A 47 8.60 0.09 16.09
N ILE A 48 8.66 0.15 14.76
CA ILE A 48 8.73 1.41 14.00
C ILE A 48 7.52 2.31 14.30
N GLU A 49 6.31 1.74 14.33
CA GLU A 49 5.08 2.47 14.65
C GLU A 49 5.12 3.06 16.08
N ASN A 50 5.62 2.31 17.05
CA ASN A 50 5.79 2.80 18.43
C ASN A 50 6.82 3.94 18.55
N LEU A 51 7.88 3.89 17.73
CA LEU A 51 8.90 4.93 17.72
C LEU A 51 8.39 6.24 17.13
N TYR A 52 7.46 6.20 16.17
CA TYR A 52 6.97 7.40 15.50
C TYR A 52 5.77 8.05 16.23
N PRO A 53 5.72 9.39 16.41
CA PRO A 53 6.75 10.39 16.09
C PRO A 53 7.70 10.69 17.27
N VAL A 54 7.69 9.86 18.32
CA VAL A 54 8.35 10.10 19.61
C VAL A 54 9.88 10.12 19.52
N SER A 55 10.44 9.25 18.70
CA SER A 55 11.86 8.95 18.62
C SER A 55 12.29 8.82 17.15
N PRO A 56 13.57 9.08 16.83
CA PRO A 56 14.07 8.81 15.49
C PRO A 56 13.98 7.30 15.19
N ILE A 57 13.59 6.96 13.97
CA ILE A 57 13.58 5.57 13.49
C ILE A 57 14.97 5.28 12.91
N ASP A 58 15.80 4.59 13.68
CA ASP A 58 17.11 4.10 13.25
C ASP A 58 17.39 2.73 13.88
N LEU A 59 18.49 2.08 13.48
CA LEU A 59 18.81 0.72 13.95
C LEU A 59 18.97 0.64 15.49
N VAL A 60 19.50 1.69 16.12
CA VAL A 60 19.79 1.70 17.56
C VAL A 60 18.48 1.84 18.34
N THR A 61 17.64 2.80 17.95
CA THR A 61 16.34 3.01 18.60
C THR A 61 15.39 1.85 18.35
N LEU A 62 15.40 1.27 17.15
CA LEU A 62 14.60 0.10 16.82
C LEU A 62 15.03 -1.12 17.63
N HIS A 63 16.32 -1.37 17.77
CA HIS A 63 16.83 -2.44 18.62
C HIS A 63 16.41 -2.24 20.09
N ALA A 64 16.49 -1.01 20.60
CA ALA A 64 16.07 -0.69 21.96
C ALA A 64 14.56 -0.89 22.17
N GLU A 65 13.72 -0.43 21.24
CA GLU A 65 12.26 -0.60 21.30
C GLU A 65 11.86 -2.08 21.22
N MET A 66 12.49 -2.84 20.32
CA MET A 66 12.25 -4.28 20.23
C MET A 66 12.69 -5.03 21.49
N HIS A 67 13.76 -4.57 22.15
CA HIS A 67 14.21 -5.12 23.43
C HIS A 67 13.18 -4.82 24.54
N ILE A 68 12.73 -3.58 24.66
CA ILE A 68 11.73 -3.15 25.66
C ILE A 68 10.39 -3.88 25.46
N SER A 69 9.95 -4.04 24.21
CA SER A 69 8.71 -4.75 23.88
C SER A 69 8.81 -6.28 24.00
N GLY A 70 9.99 -6.82 24.33
CA GLY A 70 10.22 -8.26 24.45
C GLY A 70 10.15 -9.02 23.11
N THR A 71 10.26 -8.30 21.98
CA THR A 71 10.18 -8.88 20.64
C THR A 71 11.55 -9.12 19.99
N LEU A 72 12.62 -8.62 20.62
CA LEU A 72 13.99 -8.82 20.16
C LEU A 72 14.52 -10.22 20.49
N CYS A 73 14.42 -11.14 19.53
CA CYS A 73 15.07 -12.45 19.54
C CYS A 73 16.30 -12.48 18.62
N ASP A 74 17.05 -13.57 18.60
CA ASP A 74 18.25 -13.69 17.77
C ASP A 74 17.91 -13.64 16.26
N GLU A 75 16.74 -14.15 15.87
CA GLU A 75 16.21 -14.04 14.52
C GLU A 75 15.89 -12.57 14.16
N ALA A 76 15.30 -11.81 15.09
CA ALA A 76 15.03 -10.38 14.88
C ALA A 76 16.33 -9.60 14.67
N LYS A 77 17.36 -9.87 15.50
CA LYS A 77 18.69 -9.25 15.35
C LYS A 77 19.31 -9.56 13.99
N SER A 78 19.26 -10.82 13.57
CA SER A 78 19.76 -11.26 12.27
C SER A 78 19.06 -10.53 11.11
N ASN A 79 17.72 -10.41 11.18
CA ASN A 79 16.94 -9.71 10.16
C ASN A 79 17.22 -8.20 10.12
N LEU A 80 17.42 -7.55 11.27
CA LEU A 80 17.84 -6.14 11.29
C LEU A 80 19.19 -5.94 10.60
N VAL A 81 20.15 -6.85 10.78
CA VAL A 81 21.44 -6.81 10.08
C VAL A 81 21.25 -7.03 8.58
N TYR A 82 20.42 -8.00 8.19
CA TYR A 82 20.12 -8.28 6.78
C TYR A 82 19.46 -7.10 6.07
N ILE A 83 18.44 -6.48 6.69
CA ILE A 83 17.74 -5.29 6.18
C ILE A 83 18.74 -4.14 5.96
N CYS A 84 19.64 -3.89 6.91
CA CYS A 84 20.67 -2.87 6.77
C CYS A 84 21.69 -3.17 5.65
N GLY A 85 21.91 -4.45 5.33
CA GLY A 85 22.78 -4.87 4.24
C GLY A 85 22.12 -4.82 2.85
N CYS A 86 20.79 -4.76 2.79
CA CYS A 86 20.04 -4.63 1.55
C CYS A 86 19.95 -3.15 1.17
N GLY A 87 20.59 -2.77 0.07
CA GLY A 87 20.51 -1.40 -0.46
C GLY A 87 19.07 -0.95 -0.68
N THR A 88 18.81 0.36 -0.58
CA THR A 88 17.43 0.86 -0.52
C THR A 88 16.82 1.16 -1.88
N ILE A 89 15.49 1.05 -1.93
CA ILE A 89 14.67 1.65 -2.97
C ILE A 89 14.57 3.17 -2.79
N THR A 90 14.37 3.90 -3.87
CA THR A 90 14.11 5.35 -3.82
C THR A 90 12.73 5.65 -3.20
N ASP A 91 12.56 6.86 -2.65
CA ASP A 91 11.31 7.32 -2.05
C ASP A 91 10.11 7.26 -3.01
N ALA A 92 10.31 7.56 -4.29
CA ALA A 92 9.25 7.44 -5.29
C ALA A 92 8.75 5.99 -5.44
N ASN A 93 9.59 5.00 -5.13
CA ASN A 93 9.25 3.59 -5.25
C ASN A 93 8.62 3.02 -3.97
N ILE A 94 8.87 3.59 -2.78
CA ILE A 94 8.35 3.03 -1.52
C ILE A 94 6.83 2.96 -1.48
N LYS A 95 6.13 3.98 -1.98
CA LYS A 95 4.66 4.00 -2.05
C LYS A 95 4.12 2.90 -2.96
N ARG A 96 4.75 2.71 -4.12
CA ARG A 96 4.40 1.64 -5.06
C ARG A 96 4.57 0.28 -4.41
N TRP A 97 5.69 0.05 -3.74
CA TRP A 97 5.94 -1.21 -3.04
C TRP A 97 5.00 -1.44 -1.87
N ALA A 98 4.68 -0.39 -1.11
CA ALA A 98 3.69 -0.45 -0.04
C ALA A 98 2.29 -0.80 -0.58
N PHE A 99 1.91 -0.26 -1.74
CA PHE A 99 0.66 -0.60 -2.39
C PHE A 99 0.62 -2.07 -2.83
N ILE A 100 1.69 -2.58 -3.44
CA ILE A 100 1.79 -4.00 -3.82
C ILE A 100 1.67 -4.89 -2.58
N LEU A 101 2.35 -4.55 -1.48
CA LEU A 101 2.27 -5.31 -0.23
C LEU A 101 0.84 -5.29 0.37
N LEU A 102 0.15 -4.14 0.31
CA LEU A 102 -1.25 -4.02 0.71
C LEU A 102 -2.14 -4.93 -0.15
N GLN A 103 -2.01 -4.88 -1.49
CA GLN A 103 -2.76 -5.73 -2.41
C GLN A 103 -2.56 -7.21 -2.10
N GLU A 104 -1.33 -7.64 -1.87
CA GLU A 104 -1.01 -9.04 -1.54
C GLU A 104 -1.61 -9.47 -0.19
N SER A 105 -1.62 -8.58 0.80
CA SER A 105 -2.26 -8.88 2.08
C SER A 105 -3.78 -9.02 1.97
N ILE A 106 -4.43 -8.19 1.16
CA ILE A 106 -5.86 -8.23 0.88
C ILE A 106 -6.21 -9.48 0.08
N ARG A 107 -5.39 -9.81 -0.93
CA ARG A 107 -5.53 -11.02 -1.74
C ARG A 107 -5.52 -12.26 -0.85
N LYS A 108 -4.54 -12.37 0.06
CA LYS A 108 -4.47 -13.49 1.01
C LYS A 108 -5.74 -13.58 1.87
N ALA A 109 -6.17 -12.47 2.47
CA ALA A 109 -7.37 -12.45 3.31
C ALA A 109 -8.64 -12.80 2.53
N LEU A 110 -8.76 -12.37 1.27
CA LEU A 110 -9.87 -12.75 0.39
C LEU A 110 -9.85 -14.25 0.08
N LEU A 111 -8.68 -14.80 -0.27
CA LEU A 111 -8.53 -16.23 -0.55
C LEU A 111 -8.92 -17.08 0.66
N ASP A 112 -8.52 -16.68 1.87
CA ASP A 112 -8.88 -17.36 3.11
C ASP A 112 -10.39 -17.35 3.36
N LYS A 113 -11.06 -16.20 3.15
CA LYS A 113 -12.52 -16.08 3.23
C LYS A 113 -13.24 -16.96 2.21
N LEU A 114 -12.82 -16.89 0.93
CA LEU A 114 -13.37 -17.70 -0.14
C LEU A 114 -13.21 -19.19 0.14
N MET A 115 -12.08 -19.64 0.70
CA MET A 115 -11.93 -21.03 1.11
C MET A 115 -12.93 -21.41 2.20
N GLY A 116 -13.08 -20.60 3.25
CA GLY A 116 -14.06 -20.84 4.31
C GLY A 116 -15.49 -20.93 3.80
N TRP A 117 -15.89 -20.03 2.91
CA TRP A 117 -17.21 -20.07 2.28
C TRP A 117 -17.39 -21.30 1.39
N ARG A 118 -16.37 -21.67 0.59
CA ARG A 118 -16.42 -22.87 -0.27
C ARG A 118 -16.62 -24.15 0.53
N GLU A 119 -15.92 -24.29 1.65
CA GLU A 119 -16.07 -25.43 2.55
C GLU A 119 -17.45 -25.47 3.18
N GLN A 120 -18.02 -24.31 3.53
CA GLN A 120 -19.38 -24.22 4.04
C GLN A 120 -20.41 -24.64 2.99
N ARG A 121 -20.32 -24.13 1.76
CA ARG A 121 -21.23 -24.52 0.66
C ARG A 121 -21.12 -25.98 0.25
N ASP A 122 -19.93 -26.57 0.40
CA ASP A 122 -19.75 -28.02 0.22
C ASP A 122 -20.53 -28.82 1.27
N ARG A 123 -20.52 -28.38 2.53
CA ARG A 123 -21.29 -29.01 3.62
C ARG A 123 -22.80 -28.83 3.44
N ASP A 124 -23.23 -27.69 2.92
CA ASP A 124 -24.63 -27.37 2.70
C ASP A 124 -25.20 -27.99 1.41
N PHE A 125 -24.36 -28.72 0.64
CA PHE A 125 -24.69 -29.32 -0.66
C PHE A 125 -25.12 -28.30 -1.74
N GLU A 126 -24.68 -27.05 -1.62
CA GLU A 126 -24.99 -25.94 -2.53
C GLU A 126 -23.98 -25.85 -3.68
N LYS A 127 -24.05 -26.83 -4.59
CA LYS A 127 -23.04 -27.05 -5.64
C LYS A 127 -22.80 -25.84 -6.55
N MET A 128 -23.85 -25.15 -7.00
CA MET A 128 -23.73 -24.00 -7.90
C MET A 128 -23.00 -22.82 -7.22
N GLU A 129 -23.30 -22.54 -5.95
CA GLU A 129 -22.65 -21.48 -5.19
C GLU A 129 -21.17 -21.83 -4.92
N LYS A 130 -20.88 -23.09 -4.63
CA LYS A 130 -19.50 -23.58 -4.51
C LYS A 130 -18.70 -23.41 -5.81
N GLU A 131 -19.31 -23.67 -6.97
CA GLU A 131 -18.67 -23.50 -8.28
C GLU A 131 -18.33 -22.02 -8.52
N VAL A 132 -19.26 -21.10 -8.27
CA VAL A 132 -19.02 -19.65 -8.32
C VAL A 132 -17.85 -19.24 -7.44
N LEU A 133 -17.87 -19.65 -6.17
CA LEU A 133 -16.79 -19.31 -5.23
C LEU A 133 -15.44 -19.89 -5.66
N THR A 134 -15.44 -21.04 -6.34
CA THR A 134 -14.23 -21.64 -6.92
C THR A 134 -13.69 -20.78 -8.06
N GLU A 135 -14.55 -20.31 -8.96
CA GLU A 135 -14.13 -19.42 -10.06
C GLU A 135 -13.52 -18.11 -9.52
N ILE A 136 -14.19 -17.46 -8.55
CA ILE A 136 -13.68 -16.24 -7.93
C ILE A 136 -12.32 -16.50 -7.25
N TRP A 137 -12.17 -17.65 -6.58
CA TRP A 137 -10.92 -18.03 -5.92
C TRP A 137 -9.77 -18.23 -6.92
N GLU A 138 -10.01 -18.89 -8.05
CA GLU A 138 -8.99 -19.10 -9.08
C GLU A 138 -8.53 -17.77 -9.70
N ILE A 139 -9.47 -16.86 -10.00
CA ILE A 139 -9.13 -15.53 -10.54
C ILE A 139 -8.39 -14.70 -9.48
N ALA A 140 -8.86 -14.70 -8.23
CA ALA A 140 -8.23 -13.98 -7.12
C ALA A 140 -6.83 -14.49 -6.79
N ARG A 141 -6.45 -15.70 -7.20
CA ARG A 141 -5.10 -16.24 -6.99
C ARG A 141 -4.08 -15.69 -7.99
N LEU A 142 -4.52 -15.19 -9.15
CA LEU A 142 -3.63 -14.70 -10.18
C LEU A 142 -2.97 -13.38 -9.74
N PRO A 143 -1.62 -13.28 -9.80
CA PRO A 143 -0.89 -12.13 -9.24
C PRO A 143 -1.12 -10.82 -10.00
N ASP A 144 -1.38 -10.91 -11.31
CA ASP A 144 -1.52 -9.75 -12.19
C ASP A 144 -2.92 -9.14 -12.20
N GLU A 145 -3.91 -9.84 -11.62
CA GLU A 145 -5.29 -9.36 -11.58
C GLU A 145 -5.50 -8.29 -10.50
N ASP A 146 -6.30 -7.25 -10.80
CA ASP A 146 -6.64 -6.22 -9.83
C ASP A 146 -7.63 -6.78 -8.79
N ILE A 147 -7.09 -7.10 -7.61
CA ILE A 147 -7.87 -7.63 -6.49
C ILE A 147 -9.04 -6.73 -6.10
N PHE A 148 -8.94 -5.41 -6.28
CA PHE A 148 -10.03 -4.49 -5.95
C PHE A 148 -11.18 -4.62 -6.94
N GLN A 149 -10.87 -4.78 -8.22
CA GLN A 149 -11.88 -5.02 -9.25
C GLN A 149 -12.57 -6.37 -9.05
N ILE A 150 -11.81 -7.42 -8.67
CA ILE A 150 -12.39 -8.73 -8.34
C ILE A 150 -13.39 -8.61 -7.19
N ILE A 151 -13.04 -7.90 -6.12
CA ILE A 151 -13.94 -7.69 -4.97
C ILE A 151 -15.20 -6.93 -5.38
N GLU A 152 -15.07 -5.88 -6.20
CA GLU A 152 -16.21 -5.11 -6.72
C GLU A 152 -17.14 -6.00 -7.59
N GLN A 153 -16.58 -6.82 -8.46
CA GLN A 153 -17.34 -7.74 -9.30
C GLN A 153 -18.03 -8.83 -8.48
N ALA A 154 -17.34 -9.39 -7.48
CA ALA A 154 -17.88 -10.39 -6.57
C ALA A 154 -19.07 -9.83 -5.76
N LEU A 155 -18.97 -8.59 -5.26
CA LEU A 155 -20.08 -7.92 -4.57
C LEU A 155 -21.33 -7.80 -5.45
N VAL A 156 -21.17 -7.34 -6.69
CA VAL A 156 -22.28 -7.24 -7.66
C VAL A 156 -22.87 -8.61 -7.95
N TYR A 157 -22.02 -9.62 -8.09
CA TYR A 157 -22.46 -10.99 -8.37
C TYR A 157 -23.24 -11.60 -7.20
N PHE A 158 -22.70 -11.55 -5.99
CA PHE A 158 -23.36 -12.06 -4.77
C PHE A 158 -24.72 -11.39 -4.53
N GLN A 159 -24.81 -10.09 -4.77
CA GLN A 159 -26.08 -9.36 -4.72
C GLN A 159 -27.10 -9.91 -5.73
N LYS A 160 -26.66 -10.21 -6.96
CA LYS A 160 -27.53 -10.71 -8.03
C LYS A 160 -28.05 -12.12 -7.77
N ILE A 161 -27.22 -13.00 -7.21
CA ILE A 161 -27.58 -14.41 -6.98
C ILE A 161 -28.13 -14.68 -5.58
N GLY A 162 -28.11 -13.71 -4.68
CA GLY A 162 -28.74 -13.81 -3.37
C GLY A 162 -27.86 -14.41 -2.26
N MET A 163 -26.53 -14.43 -2.44
CA MET A 163 -25.57 -14.87 -1.41
C MET A 163 -25.39 -13.79 -0.32
N GLN A 164 -26.42 -13.56 0.49
CA GLN A 164 -26.45 -12.47 1.48
C GLN A 164 -25.34 -12.56 2.54
N PRO A 165 -25.05 -13.72 3.15
CA PRO A 165 -23.99 -13.80 4.17
C PRO A 165 -22.61 -13.39 3.63
N GLU A 166 -22.25 -13.88 2.45
CA GLU A 166 -20.99 -13.53 1.78
C GLU A 166 -20.97 -12.09 1.28
N LEU A 167 -22.11 -11.57 0.83
CA LEU A 167 -22.24 -10.16 0.45
C LEU A 167 -21.95 -9.25 1.66
N GLU A 168 -22.58 -9.51 2.80
CA GLU A 168 -22.40 -8.71 4.02
C GLU A 168 -20.95 -8.79 4.53
N ASP A 169 -20.38 -10.00 4.62
CA ASP A 169 -18.99 -10.20 5.07
C ASP A 169 -18.00 -9.56 4.09
N LEU A 170 -18.24 -9.64 2.77
CA LEU A 170 -17.36 -9.01 1.77
C LEU A 170 -17.48 -7.47 1.79
N GLN A 171 -18.67 -6.92 2.08
CA GLN A 171 -18.85 -5.48 2.26
C GLN A 171 -18.12 -4.97 3.51
N GLU A 172 -18.22 -5.70 4.62
CA GLU A 172 -17.48 -5.38 5.84
C GLU A 172 -15.97 -5.44 5.59
N PHE A 173 -15.51 -6.51 4.93
CA PHE A 173 -14.12 -6.64 4.52
C PHE A 173 -13.65 -5.46 3.66
N GLN A 174 -14.44 -5.06 2.64
CA GLN A 174 -14.11 -3.94 1.77
C GLN A 174 -13.94 -2.62 2.55
N LYS A 175 -14.79 -2.37 3.55
CA LYS A 175 -14.71 -1.15 4.38
C LYS A 175 -13.35 -1.00 5.08
N THR A 176 -12.68 -2.11 5.43
CA THR A 176 -11.40 -2.07 6.16
C THR A 176 -10.22 -1.47 5.36
N PHE A 177 -10.35 -1.37 4.04
CA PHE A 177 -9.30 -0.85 3.16
C PHE A 177 -9.79 0.14 2.11
N LYS A 178 -11.10 0.33 1.94
CA LYS A 178 -11.69 1.20 0.91
C LYS A 178 -11.07 2.60 0.89
N ASP A 179 -10.94 3.23 2.06
CA ASP A 179 -10.41 4.59 2.15
C ASP A 179 -8.94 4.68 1.74
N ARG A 180 -8.12 3.72 2.20
CA ARG A 180 -6.70 3.61 1.82
C ARG A 180 -6.55 3.40 0.32
N VAL A 181 -7.37 2.54 -0.27
CA VAL A 181 -7.33 2.26 -1.72
C VAL A 181 -7.76 3.48 -2.53
N ALA A 182 -8.81 4.18 -2.12
CA ALA A 182 -9.28 5.38 -2.79
C ALA A 182 -8.20 6.48 -2.78
N GLU A 183 -7.53 6.68 -1.64
CA GLU A 183 -6.41 7.61 -1.51
C GLU A 183 -5.26 7.25 -2.47
N ILE A 184 -4.85 5.97 -2.50
CA ILE A 184 -3.74 5.53 -3.34
C ILE A 184 -4.07 5.64 -4.83
N LYS A 185 -5.29 5.24 -5.25
CA LYS A 185 -5.74 5.41 -6.64
C LYS A 185 -5.77 6.89 -7.04
N ARG A 186 -6.16 7.79 -6.13
CA ARG A 186 -6.12 9.24 -6.35
C ARG A 186 -4.68 9.74 -6.55
N VAL A 187 -3.77 9.37 -5.65
CA VAL A 187 -2.34 9.77 -5.72
C VAL A 187 -1.70 9.26 -7.00
N SER A 188 -1.90 7.99 -7.36
CA SER A 188 -1.35 7.37 -8.57
C SER A 188 -1.89 8.03 -9.85
N SER A 189 -3.18 8.40 -9.87
CA SER A 189 -3.76 9.13 -11.00
C SER A 189 -3.13 10.51 -11.17
N ILE A 190 -2.85 11.21 -10.07
CA ILE A 190 -2.17 12.50 -10.10
C ILE A 190 -0.71 12.35 -10.53
N GLU A 191 0.03 11.37 -10.02
CA GLU A 191 1.41 11.09 -10.44
C GLU A 191 1.48 10.78 -11.94
N THR A 192 0.52 10.01 -12.46
CA THR A 192 0.41 9.71 -13.89
C THR A 192 0.14 10.97 -14.71
N ALA A 193 -0.82 11.80 -14.29
CA ALA A 193 -1.12 13.08 -14.94
C ALA A 193 0.08 14.04 -14.90
N LEU A 194 0.81 14.10 -13.79
CA LEU A 194 2.04 14.87 -13.65
C LEU A 194 3.14 14.36 -14.58
N GLY A 195 3.29 13.04 -14.71
CA GLY A 195 4.21 12.42 -15.68
C GLY A 195 3.91 12.88 -17.10
N PHE A 196 2.65 12.81 -17.53
CA PHE A 196 2.24 13.30 -18.85
C PHE A 196 2.51 14.80 -19.03
N LEU A 197 2.22 15.62 -18.02
CA LEU A 197 2.51 17.06 -18.09
C LEU A 197 4.01 17.34 -18.22
N LEU A 198 4.85 16.58 -17.50
CA LEU A 198 6.30 16.70 -17.58
C LEU A 198 6.85 16.24 -18.93
N ASP A 199 6.30 15.19 -19.52
CA ASP A 199 6.67 14.72 -20.86
C ASP A 199 6.31 15.76 -21.93
N ILE A 200 5.09 16.32 -21.87
CA ILE A 200 4.66 17.41 -22.75
C ILE A 200 5.59 18.63 -22.58
N ALA A 201 5.89 19.00 -21.34
CA ALA A 201 6.81 20.09 -21.04
C ALA A 201 8.26 19.81 -21.49
N GLY A 202 8.66 18.54 -21.56
CA GLY A 202 9.90 18.07 -22.15
C GLY A 202 10.00 18.34 -23.66
N THR A 203 8.86 18.47 -24.35
CA THR A 203 8.81 18.86 -25.77
C THR A 203 8.64 20.36 -26.00
N ALA A 204 8.36 21.12 -24.93
CA ALA A 204 8.15 22.56 -24.96
C ALA A 204 9.44 23.38 -24.77
N GLY A 205 9.38 24.68 -25.10
CA GLY A 205 10.46 25.64 -24.88
C GLY A 205 10.83 25.81 -23.40
N ASN A 206 12.03 26.32 -23.13
CA ASN A 206 12.65 26.33 -21.79
C ASN A 206 11.78 26.94 -20.68
N ASP A 207 11.04 28.02 -20.97
CA ASP A 207 10.18 28.69 -19.97
C ASP A 207 8.96 27.85 -19.59
N VAL A 208 8.33 27.18 -20.56
CA VAL A 208 7.20 26.27 -20.31
C VAL A 208 7.68 25.06 -19.51
N ARG A 209 8.85 24.51 -19.85
CA ARG A 209 9.46 23.39 -19.13
C ARG A 209 9.74 23.72 -17.67
N TYR A 210 10.28 24.91 -17.40
CA TYR A 210 10.59 25.36 -16.05
C TYR A 210 9.31 25.54 -15.20
N ASN A 211 8.28 26.19 -15.76
CA ASN A 211 7.02 26.44 -15.06
C ASN A 211 6.23 25.15 -14.81
N CYS A 212 6.17 24.22 -15.79
CA CYS A 212 5.54 22.92 -15.60
C CYS A 212 6.24 22.07 -14.53
N LYS A 213 7.58 22.08 -14.46
CA LYS A 213 8.32 21.41 -13.38
C LYS A 213 7.98 21.99 -12.01
N LYS A 214 7.95 23.31 -11.89
CA LYS A 214 7.62 23.99 -10.63
C LYS A 214 6.18 23.70 -10.19
N PHE A 215 5.24 23.68 -11.12
CA PHE A 215 3.84 23.33 -10.86
C PHE A 215 3.67 21.85 -10.48
N ALA A 216 4.34 20.95 -11.19
CA ALA A 216 4.31 19.53 -10.89
C ALA A 216 4.86 19.22 -9.49
N LEU A 217 5.96 19.86 -9.09
CA LEU A 217 6.50 19.77 -7.74
C LEU A 217 5.54 20.32 -6.68
N ALA A 218 4.85 21.42 -6.97
CA ALA A 218 3.88 22.00 -6.04
C ALA A 218 2.61 21.14 -5.88
N ILE A 219 2.12 20.50 -6.95
CA ILE A 219 1.02 19.54 -6.89
C ILE A 219 1.48 18.28 -6.13
N ALA A 220 2.66 17.74 -6.45
CA ALA A 220 3.19 16.57 -5.76
C ALA A 220 3.29 16.81 -4.25
N ASP A 221 3.82 17.97 -3.84
CA ASP A 221 3.95 18.35 -2.43
C ASP A 221 2.57 18.53 -1.76
N MET A 222 1.59 19.12 -2.44
CA MET A 222 0.21 19.23 -1.95
C MET A 222 -0.46 17.86 -1.78
N VAL A 223 -0.21 16.94 -2.71
CA VAL A 223 -0.77 15.58 -2.67
C VAL A 223 -0.14 14.76 -1.55
N THR A 224 1.14 14.96 -1.26
CA THR A 224 1.84 14.27 -0.17
C THR A 224 1.59 14.87 1.22
N SER A 225 1.38 16.18 1.32
CA SER A 225 1.19 16.87 2.60
C SER A 225 -0.28 17.06 3.00
N GLY A 226 -1.22 16.89 2.05
CA GLY A 226 -2.65 17.14 2.27
C GLY A 226 -3.00 18.62 2.45
N GLN A 227 -2.04 19.55 2.30
CA GLN A 227 -2.24 20.99 2.44
C GLN A 227 -1.79 21.72 1.18
N SER A 228 -2.54 22.74 0.75
CA SER A 228 -2.09 23.65 -0.30
C SER A 228 -0.91 24.48 0.21
N ASN A 229 0.28 24.34 -0.38
CA ASN A 229 1.40 25.20 -0.04
C ASN A 229 1.35 26.53 -0.82
N GLU A 230 2.12 27.53 -0.37
CA GLU A 230 2.18 28.85 -1.02
C GLU A 230 2.65 28.77 -2.49
N SER A 231 3.46 27.76 -2.83
CA SER A 231 3.95 27.52 -4.19
C SER A 231 2.86 27.03 -5.13
N TYR A 232 1.92 26.20 -4.65
CA TYR A 232 0.74 25.74 -5.38
C TYR A 232 -0.20 26.92 -5.65
N ASN A 233 -0.49 27.72 -4.61
CA ASN A 233 -1.35 28.90 -4.76
C ASN A 233 -0.75 29.93 -5.73
N LYS A 234 0.56 30.20 -5.64
CA LYS A 234 1.27 31.07 -6.61
C LYS A 234 1.20 30.51 -8.02
N ALA A 235 1.36 29.20 -8.21
CA ALA A 235 1.33 28.62 -9.54
C ALA A 235 -0.10 28.58 -10.14
N VAL A 236 -1.13 28.35 -9.32
CA VAL A 236 -2.54 28.48 -9.73
C VAL A 236 -2.86 29.92 -10.11
N ASN A 237 -2.42 30.91 -9.34
CA ASN A 237 -2.64 32.33 -9.63
C ASN A 237 -1.99 32.75 -10.97
N VAL A 238 -0.77 32.30 -11.23
CA VAL A 238 -0.08 32.52 -12.52
C VAL A 238 -0.83 31.86 -13.69
N LEU A 239 -1.36 30.65 -13.52
CA LEU A 239 -2.12 29.95 -14.56
C LEU A 239 -3.51 30.54 -14.79
N MET A 240 -4.14 31.08 -13.76
CA MET A 240 -5.46 31.71 -13.81
C MET A 240 -5.41 33.18 -14.26
N GLY A 241 -4.20 33.73 -14.49
CA GLY A 241 -4.01 35.13 -14.86
C GLY A 241 -4.42 36.12 -13.75
N VAL A 242 -4.45 35.65 -12.50
CA VAL A 242 -4.79 36.46 -11.33
C VAL A 242 -3.48 36.88 -10.69
N ASN A 243 -3.06 38.13 -10.92
CA ASN A 243 -1.92 38.74 -10.24
C ASN A 243 -2.27 39.12 -8.80
#